data_AF-A0A838U673-F1
#
_entry.id   AF-A0A838U673-F1
#
_cell.length_a   1.000
_cell.length_b   1.000
_cell.length_c   1.000
_cell.angle_alpha   90.00
_cell.angle_beta   90.00
_cell.angle_gamma   90.00
#
_symmetry.space_group_name_H-M   'P 1'
#
loop_
_entity.id
_entity.type
_entity.pdbx_description
1 polymer ?
#
loop_
_entity_poly.entity_id
_entity_poly.type
_entity_poly.pdbx_seq_one_letter_code
_entity_poly.pdbx_strand_id
1 'polypeptide(L)' 'MGEKRTEIAPAEGKLGVLLVGLGAVSTTLVAGVEAIKRGISEPVGSLTQM' A
#
# COMPACT_ATOMS: atom_id res chain seq x y z
N MET A 1 8.08 0.41 37.59
CA MET A 1 8.21 -0.23 36.26
C MET A 1 7.74 0.78 35.23
N GLY A 2 8.63 1.61 34.71
CA GLY A 2 8.25 2.68 33.77
C GLY A 2 8.13 2.13 32.35
N GLU A 3 7.02 2.41 31.68
CA GLU A 3 6.87 2.13 30.25
C GLU A 3 7.98 2.82 29.47
N LYS A 4 8.84 2.03 28.84
CA LYS A 4 9.79 2.53 27.85
C LYS A 4 8.98 2.84 26.60
N ARG A 5 8.62 4.11 26.37
CA ARG A 5 8.03 4.55 25.10
C ARG A 5 9.01 4.24 23.98
N THR A 6 8.69 3.25 23.17
CA THR A 6 9.45 2.94 21.95
C THR A 6 9.16 4.05 20.94
N GLU A 7 10.17 4.80 20.53
CA GLU A 7 10.04 5.68 19.37
C GLU A 7 9.84 4.81 18.13
N ILE A 8 8.68 4.94 17.49
CA ILE A 8 8.36 4.25 16.25
C ILE A 8 8.95 5.07 15.10
N ALA A 9 9.88 4.47 14.36
CA ALA A 9 10.44 5.10 13.18
C ALA A 9 9.35 5.35 12.11
N PRO A 10 9.45 6.44 11.34
CA PRO A 10 8.50 6.74 10.27
C PRO A 10 8.58 5.68 9.16
N ALA A 11 7.43 5.36 8.54
CA ALA A 11 7.31 4.37 7.47
C ALA A 11 7.77 4.92 6.11
N GLU A 12 9.03 5.30 6.01
CA GLU A 12 9.63 5.87 4.81
C GLU A 12 10.27 4.79 3.92
N GLY A 13 10.31 5.03 2.60
CA GLY A 13 10.96 4.17 1.62
C GLY A 13 10.00 3.27 0.81
N LYS A 14 10.56 2.24 0.15
CA LYS A 14 9.79 1.31 -0.70
C LYS A 14 9.15 0.22 0.17
N LEU A 15 7.83 0.06 0.06
CA LEU A 15 7.10 -1.06 0.66
C LEU A 15 7.04 -2.25 -0.31
N GLY A 16 7.51 -3.42 0.12
CA GLY A 16 7.30 -4.67 -0.60
C GLY A 16 5.96 -5.31 -0.24
N VAL A 17 5.16 -5.70 -1.25
CA VAL A 17 3.91 -6.44 -1.07
C VAL A 17 4.01 -7.76 -1.81
N LEU A 18 4.04 -8.87 -1.07
CA LEU A 18 4.09 -10.22 -1.66
C LEU A 18 2.67 -10.77 -1.83
N LEU A 19 2.27 -11.02 -3.07
CA LEU A 19 0.96 -11.59 -3.41
C LEU A 19 1.10 -13.09 -3.63
N VAL A 20 0.23 -13.87 -3.00
CA VAL A 20 0.14 -15.32 -3.24
C VAL A 20 -0.79 -15.57 -4.42
N GLY A 21 -0.21 -15.97 -5.55
CA GLY A 21 -0.94 -16.22 -6.79
C GLY A 21 -1.18 -14.95 -7.63
N LEU A 22 -1.37 -15.15 -8.94
CA LEU A 22 -1.53 -14.09 -9.94
C LEU A 22 -2.90 -14.16 -10.64
N GLY A 23 -3.97 -14.24 -9.84
CA GLY A 23 -5.35 -14.26 -10.34
C GLY A 23 -5.92 -12.87 -10.61
N ALA A 24 -7.25 -12.82 -10.82
CA ALA A 24 -7.97 -11.58 -11.13
C ALA A 24 -7.73 -10.47 -10.11
N VAL A 25 -7.73 -10.78 -8.81
CA VAL A 25 -7.55 -9.77 -7.74
C VAL A 25 -6.11 -9.25 -7.69
N SER A 26 -5.10 -10.15 -7.73
CA SER A 26 -3.69 -9.75 -7.68
C SER A 26 -3.30 -8.86 -8.87
N THR A 27 -3.78 -9.22 -10.05
CA THR A 27 -3.46 -8.47 -11.29
C THR A 27 -4.16 -7.12 -11.35
N THR A 28 -5.41 -7.02 -10.90
CA THR A 28 -6.12 -5.72 -10.83
C THR A 28 -5.54 -4.82 -9.74
N LEU A 29 -5.07 -5.37 -8.62
CA LEU A 29 -4.33 -4.62 -7.62
C LEU A 29 -3.07 -3.99 -8.22
N VAL A 30 -2.25 -4.79 -8.92
CA VAL A 30 -1.00 -4.30 -9.54
C VAL A 30 -1.31 -3.24 -10.61
N ALA A 31 -2.28 -3.50 -11.48
CA ALA A 31 -2.67 -2.56 -12.54
C ALA A 31 -3.22 -1.24 -11.96
N GLY A 32 -4.08 -1.32 -10.95
CA GLY A 32 -4.66 -0.15 -10.28
C GLY A 32 -3.59 0.71 -9.59
N VAL A 33 -2.68 0.09 -8.83
CA VAL A 33 -1.57 0.80 -8.18
C VAL A 33 -0.67 1.50 -9.21
N GLU A 34 -0.31 0.83 -10.30
CA GLU A 34 0.52 1.44 -11.35
C GLU A 34 -0.22 2.54 -12.13
N ALA A 35 -1.54 2.43 -12.33
CA ALA A 35 -2.33 3.48 -12.95
C ALA A 35 -2.41 4.75 -12.08
N ILE A 36 -2.62 4.59 -10.77
CA ILE A 36 -2.61 5.69 -9.79
C ILE A 36 -1.23 6.34 -9.74
N LYS A 37 -0.16 5.54 -9.65
CA LYS A 37 1.23 6.02 -9.63
C LYS A 37 1.62 6.83 -10.87
N ARG A 38 1.00 6.55 -12.02
CA ARG A 38 1.19 7.28 -13.28
C ARG A 38 0.24 8.48 -13.45
N GLY A 39 -0.65 8.73 -12.49
CA GLY A 39 -1.62 9.82 -12.56
C GLY A 39 -2.74 9.60 -13.59
N ILE A 40 -3.02 8.35 -13.97
CA ILE A 40 -4.03 8.01 -14.98
C ILE A 40 -5.41 7.79 -14.35
N SER A 41 -5.45 7.44 -13.06
CA SER A 41 -6.68 7.12 -12.32
C SER A 41 -6.60 7.57 -10.86
N GLU A 42 -7.76 7.81 -10.25
CA GLU A 42 -7.90 8.11 -8.82
C GLU A 42 -8.11 6.83 -7.99
N PRO A 43 -7.69 6.81 -6.70
CA PRO A 43 -7.79 5.63 -5.82
C PRO A 43 -9.21 5.41 -5.27
N VAL A 44 -10.22 5.41 -6.14
CA VAL A 44 -11.64 5.29 -5.74
C VAL A 44 -11.91 3.96 -5.03
N GLY A 45 -12.60 4.03 -3.89
CA GLY A 45 -12.95 2.87 -3.06
C GLY A 45 -11.86 2.43 -2.08
N SER A 46 -10.68 3.06 -2.08
CA SER A 46 -9.63 2.78 -1.09
C SER A 46 -9.83 3.62 0.17
N LEU A 47 -10.26 2.99 1.27
CA LEU A 47 -10.56 3.69 2.52
C LEU A 47 -9.38 4.49 3.09
N THR A 48 -8.14 4.01 2.92
CA THR A 48 -6.96 4.68 3.47
C THR A 48 -6.47 5.84 2.59
N GLN A 49 -7.01 5.99 1.38
CA GLN A 49 -6.60 7.00 0.40
C GLN A 49 -7.71 8.01 0.07
N MET A 50 -8.85 7.96 0.78
CA MET A 50 -9.93 8.95 0.76
C MET A 50 -9.70 10.00 1.86
#